data_AF-U7KI20-F1
#
_entry.id   AF-U7KI20-F1
#
_cell.length_a   1.000
_cell.length_b   1.000
_cell.length_c   1.000
_cell.angle_alpha   90.00
_cell.angle_beta   90.00
_cell.angle_gamma   90.00
#
_symmetry.space_group_name_H-M   'P 1'
#
loop_
_entity.id
_entity.type
_entity.pdbx_description
1 polymer ?
#
loop_
_entity_poly.entity_id
_entity_poly.type
_entity_poly.pdbx_seq_one_letter_code
_entity_poly.pdbx_strand_id
1 'polypeptide(L)'
;MIFTTTNTVDGYEISKYLRIIAGETVTGINMLKDFGASIRNITGGRASGYESEAIKAREAALDELWRRGQELGADGVVGIAFDYSPMGTNNDMLLVTATGTAVSLRARD
;
A
#
# COMPACT_ATOMS: atom_id res chain seq x y z
N MET A 1 11.65 -9.42 -1.97
CA MET A 1 11.40 -8.40 -3.01
C MET A 1 11.52 -7.03 -2.39
N ILE A 2 12.29 -6.11 -2.99
CA ILE A 2 12.52 -4.76 -2.47
C ILE A 2 11.40 -3.83 -2.90
N PHE A 3 10.77 -3.12 -1.95
CA PHE A 3 9.77 -2.09 -2.23
C PHE A 3 10.33 -0.72 -1.87
N THR A 4 10.15 0.26 -2.76
CA THR A 4 10.55 1.63 -2.47
C THR A 4 9.69 2.64 -3.20
N THR A 5 9.50 3.80 -2.57
CA THR A 5 8.89 4.98 -3.17
C THR A 5 9.87 5.75 -4.07
N THR A 6 11.16 5.47 -3.98
CA THR A 6 12.19 6.02 -4.87
C THR A 6 12.19 5.32 -6.23
N ASN A 7 12.71 5.97 -7.27
CA ASN A 7 12.79 5.39 -8.63
C ASN A 7 13.98 4.45 -8.83
N THR A 8 14.91 4.39 -7.86
CA THR A 8 16.13 3.60 -7.89
C THR A 8 16.36 2.91 -6.55
N VAL A 9 17.17 1.84 -6.55
CA VAL A 9 17.60 1.12 -5.36
C VAL A 9 19.12 1.21 -5.26
N ASP A 10 19.63 1.82 -4.18
CA ASP A 10 21.07 1.97 -3.97
C ASP A 10 21.77 0.61 -3.83
N GLY A 11 22.95 0.47 -4.44
CA GLY A 11 23.67 -0.81 -4.52
C GLY A 11 23.14 -1.78 -5.60
N TYR A 12 22.06 -1.42 -6.31
CA TYR A 12 21.51 -2.23 -7.39
C TYR A 12 21.36 -1.44 -8.71
N GLU A 13 21.41 -2.15 -9.81
CA GLU A 13 21.03 -1.69 -11.14
C GLU A 13 19.69 -2.35 -11.52
N ILE A 14 18.75 -1.54 -12.03
CA ILE A 14 17.53 -2.06 -12.63
C ILE A 14 17.91 -2.66 -13.99
N SER A 15 17.93 -3.98 -14.07
CA SER A 15 18.32 -4.71 -15.28
C SER A 15 17.16 -4.85 -16.28
N LYS A 16 15.92 -4.88 -15.79
CA LYS A 16 14.70 -4.94 -16.61
C LYS A 16 13.53 -4.25 -15.90
N TYR A 17 12.73 -3.53 -16.67
CA TYR A 17 11.39 -3.10 -16.28
C TYR A 17 10.39 -4.14 -16.79
N LEU A 18 9.60 -4.73 -15.90
CA LEU A 18 8.68 -5.81 -16.24
C LEU A 18 7.34 -5.23 -16.70
N ARG A 19 6.68 -4.48 -15.83
CA ARG A 19 5.48 -3.68 -16.11
C ARG A 19 5.08 -2.84 -14.89
N ILE A 20 4.13 -1.94 -15.10
CA ILE A 20 3.39 -1.32 -14.00
C ILE A 20 2.47 -2.38 -13.37
N ILE A 21 2.44 -2.37 -12.04
CA ILE A 21 1.53 -3.17 -11.22
C ILE A 21 0.88 -2.30 -10.14
N ALA A 22 -0.29 -2.72 -9.68
CA ALA A 22 -1.01 -2.07 -8.59
C ALA A 22 -1.56 -3.14 -7.65
N GLY A 23 -1.70 -2.83 -6.36
CA GLY A 23 -2.45 -3.61 -5.38
C GLY A 23 -3.53 -2.73 -4.77
N GLU A 24 -4.70 -3.29 -4.52
CA GLU A 24 -5.89 -2.55 -4.14
C GLU A 24 -6.55 -3.17 -2.90
N THR A 25 -7.04 -2.34 -1.99
CA THR A 25 -7.85 -2.81 -0.87
C THR A 25 -8.96 -1.82 -0.58
N VAL A 26 -10.17 -2.34 -0.41
CA VAL A 26 -11.33 -1.56 0.01
C VAL A 26 -11.68 -1.95 1.44
N THR A 27 -11.72 -0.97 2.34
CA THR A 27 -12.15 -1.17 3.72
C THR A 27 -13.38 -0.31 4.05
N GLY A 28 -14.34 -0.87 4.78
CA GLY A 28 -15.57 -0.19 5.15
C GLY A 28 -15.40 0.71 6.38
N ILE A 29 -15.79 1.97 6.28
CA ILE A 29 -15.79 2.96 7.38
C ILE A 29 -16.78 2.59 8.49
N ASN A 30 -17.78 1.76 8.24
CA ASN A 30 -18.63 1.24 9.32
C ASN A 30 -17.88 0.25 10.24
N MET A 31 -16.88 -0.50 9.74
CA MET A 31 -15.93 -1.21 10.62
C MET A 31 -15.05 -0.24 11.41
N LEU A 32 -14.70 0.93 10.84
CA LEU A 32 -14.00 2.00 11.55
C LEU A 32 -14.86 2.64 12.68
N LYS A 33 -16.16 2.83 12.43
CA LYS A 33 -17.11 3.42 13.40
C LYS A 33 -17.46 2.47 14.55
N ASP A 34 -17.64 1.18 14.29
CA ASP A 34 -17.96 0.19 15.33
C ASP A 34 -16.79 -0.02 16.30
N PHE A 35 -15.54 0.15 15.85
CA PHE A 35 -14.36 0.21 16.73
C PHE A 35 -14.28 1.56 17.50
N GLY A 36 -14.63 2.66 16.83
CA GLY A 36 -14.61 4.03 17.38
C GLY A 36 -15.66 4.30 18.49
N ALA A 37 -16.79 3.58 18.52
CA ALA A 37 -17.78 3.74 19.58
C ALA A 37 -17.28 3.21 20.95
N SER A 38 -16.27 2.33 20.97
CA SER A 38 -15.68 1.78 22.19
C SER A 38 -14.46 2.55 22.72
N ILE A 39 -13.86 3.41 21.90
CA ILE A 39 -12.64 4.16 22.24
C ILE A 39 -12.94 5.65 22.17
N ARG A 40 -13.53 6.14 23.26
CA ARG A 40 -13.52 7.55 23.65
C ARG A 40 -12.11 8.03 24.04
N ASN A 41 -11.06 7.63 23.33
CA ASN A 41 -9.68 7.99 23.64
C ASN A 41 -9.06 8.76 22.46
N ILE A 42 -9.48 10.00 22.28
CA ILE A 42 -8.67 11.01 21.61
C ILE A 42 -7.51 11.33 22.57
N THR A 43 -6.44 10.54 22.54
CA THR A 43 -5.21 10.86 23.26
C THR A 43 -4.29 11.63 22.32
N GLY A 44 -4.08 12.92 22.61
CA GLY A 44 -3.12 13.76 21.89
C GLY A 44 -3.52 14.17 20.46
N GLY A 45 -4.82 14.12 20.11
CA GLY A 45 -5.33 14.55 18.80
C GLY A 45 -5.30 13.49 17.69
N ARG A 46 -4.91 12.25 18.01
CA ARG A 46 -4.92 11.11 17.08
C ARG A 46 -6.20 10.28 17.21
N ALA A 47 -6.67 9.74 16.10
CA ALA A 47 -7.84 8.86 16.04
C ALA A 47 -7.36 7.41 15.86
N SER A 48 -6.90 6.78 16.94
CA SER A 48 -6.18 5.49 16.93
C SER A 48 -6.90 4.36 16.17
N GLY A 49 -8.22 4.27 16.27
CA GLY A 49 -9.02 3.29 15.51
C GLY A 49 -9.01 3.55 13.99
N TYR A 50 -9.12 4.81 13.58
CA TYR A 50 -9.06 5.18 12.16
C TYR A 50 -7.68 4.95 11.56
N GLU A 51 -6.63 5.31 12.31
CA GLU A 51 -5.25 5.10 11.89
C GLU A 51 -4.91 3.62 11.75
N SER A 52 -5.38 2.78 12.68
CA SER A 52 -5.20 1.32 12.62
C SER A 52 -5.79 0.71 11.36
N GLU A 53 -7.03 1.07 10.99
CA GLU A 53 -7.66 0.52 9.78
C GLU A 53 -7.01 1.04 8.50
N ALA A 54 -6.58 2.30 8.45
CA ALA A 54 -5.81 2.83 7.33
C ALA A 54 -4.46 2.09 7.15
N ILE A 55 -3.79 1.76 8.25
CA ILE A 55 -2.57 0.93 8.23
C ILE A 55 -2.88 -0.46 7.67
N LYS A 56 -3.90 -1.15 8.19
CA LYS A 56 -4.28 -2.48 7.70
C LYS A 56 -4.59 -2.49 6.20
N ALA A 57 -5.35 -1.49 5.73
CA ALA A 57 -5.69 -1.37 4.31
C ALA A 57 -4.44 -1.14 3.44
N ARG A 58 -3.47 -0.33 3.91
CA ARG A 58 -2.20 -0.13 3.22
C ARG A 58 -1.37 -1.40 3.17
N GLU A 59 -1.24 -2.13 4.27
CA GLU A 59 -0.48 -3.40 4.29
C GLU A 59 -1.12 -4.44 3.36
N ALA A 60 -2.45 -4.54 3.34
CA ALA A 60 -3.16 -5.43 2.42
C ALA A 60 -2.93 -5.07 0.94
N ALA A 61 -2.95 -3.77 0.60
CA ALA A 61 -2.63 -3.31 -0.75
C ALA A 61 -1.16 -3.61 -1.12
N LEU A 62 -0.22 -3.49 -0.18
CA LEU A 62 1.18 -3.85 -0.38
C LEU A 62 1.37 -5.36 -0.56
N ASP A 63 0.65 -6.19 0.19
CA ASP A 63 0.69 -7.64 0.06
C ASP A 63 0.19 -8.09 -1.32
N GLU A 64 -0.88 -7.48 -1.83
CA GLU A 64 -1.34 -7.76 -3.19
C GLU A 64 -0.33 -7.30 -4.25
N LEU A 65 0.24 -6.10 -4.08
CA LEU A 65 1.30 -5.59 -4.94
C LEU A 65 2.50 -6.55 -4.93
N TRP A 66 2.83 -7.10 -3.77
CA TRP A 66 3.90 -8.08 -3.61
C TRP A 66 3.59 -9.37 -4.37
N ARG A 67 2.38 -9.91 -4.22
CA ARG A 67 1.94 -11.12 -4.92
C ARG A 67 2.01 -10.94 -6.44
N ARG A 68 1.55 -9.81 -6.96
CA ARG A 68 1.62 -9.49 -8.40
C ARG A 68 3.07 -9.33 -8.88
N GLY A 69 3.96 -8.75 -8.06
CA GLY A 69 5.39 -8.71 -8.37
C GLY A 69 6.03 -10.10 -8.42
N GLN A 70 5.67 -10.99 -7.48
CA GLN A 70 6.14 -12.39 -7.48
C GLN A 70 5.67 -13.18 -8.70
N GLU A 71 4.42 -13.01 -9.14
CA GLU A 71 3.90 -13.64 -10.37
C GLU A 71 4.70 -13.26 -11.62
N LEU A 72 5.34 -12.10 -11.62
CA LEU A 72 6.19 -11.61 -12.71
C LEU A 72 7.67 -12.00 -12.55
N GLY A 73 8.06 -12.64 -11.43
CA GLY A 73 9.45 -12.90 -11.10
C GLY A 73 10.24 -11.60 -10.80
N ALA A 74 9.58 -10.59 -10.23
CA ALA A 74 10.22 -9.32 -9.89
C ALA A 74 11.11 -9.45 -8.64
N ASP A 75 12.27 -8.79 -8.67
CA ASP A 75 13.16 -8.65 -7.52
C ASP A 75 12.79 -7.43 -6.68
N GLY A 76 12.15 -6.43 -7.31
CA GLY A 76 11.70 -5.22 -6.64
C GLY A 76 10.52 -4.53 -7.33
N VAL A 77 9.92 -3.59 -6.62
CA VAL A 77 8.93 -2.63 -7.12
C VAL A 77 9.38 -1.24 -6.70
N VAL A 78 9.65 -0.38 -7.68
CA VAL A 78 10.17 0.98 -7.49
C VAL A 78 9.10 2.02 -7.83
N GLY A 79 9.30 3.25 -7.36
CA GLY A 79 8.41 4.37 -7.62
C GLY A 79 7.00 4.14 -7.06
N ILE A 80 6.91 3.46 -5.90
CA ILE A 80 5.62 3.18 -5.28
C ILE A 80 4.93 4.49 -4.88
N ALA A 81 3.69 4.66 -5.31
CA ALA A 81 2.79 5.74 -4.90
C ALA A 81 1.51 5.14 -4.29
N PHE A 82 1.02 5.78 -3.22
CA PHE A 82 -0.24 5.41 -2.58
C PHE A 82 -1.32 6.43 -2.91
N ASP A 83 -2.51 5.95 -3.19
CA ASP A 83 -3.73 6.74 -3.30
C ASP A 83 -4.75 6.25 -2.26
N TYR A 84 -5.39 7.20 -1.58
CA TYR A 84 -6.43 6.97 -0.58
C TYR A 84 -7.69 7.69 -1.02
N SER A 85 -8.65 6.93 -1.53
CA SER A 85 -9.86 7.46 -2.15
C SER A 85 -11.10 7.06 -1.34
N PRO A 86 -11.82 8.01 -0.72
CA PRO A 86 -13.14 7.76 -0.17
C PRO A 86 -14.11 7.31 -1.28
N MET A 87 -14.94 6.30 -1.00
CA MET A 87 -15.91 5.74 -1.93
C MET A 87 -17.22 5.38 -1.23
N GLY A 88 -18.22 4.96 -2.00
CA GLY A 88 -19.55 4.60 -1.50
C GLY A 88 -20.50 5.80 -1.48
N THR A 89 -21.80 5.53 -1.48
CA THR A 89 -22.85 6.56 -1.57
C THR A 89 -22.77 7.58 -0.45
N ASN A 90 -22.23 7.19 0.71
CA ASN A 90 -22.07 8.05 1.88
C ASN A 90 -20.60 8.32 2.24
N ASN A 91 -19.66 8.11 1.30
CA ASN A 91 -18.22 8.10 1.57
C ASN A 91 -17.87 7.19 2.75
N ASP A 92 -18.51 6.01 2.82
CA ASP A 92 -18.41 5.04 3.91
C ASP A 92 -17.48 3.87 3.59
N MET A 93 -16.68 3.99 2.54
CA MET A 93 -15.59 3.07 2.20
C MET A 93 -14.32 3.86 1.90
N LEU A 94 -13.18 3.23 2.11
CA LEU A 94 -11.86 3.75 1.75
C LEU A 94 -11.19 2.75 0.82
N LEU A 95 -10.94 3.16 -0.42
CA LEU A 95 -10.04 2.46 -1.34
C LEU A 95 -8.62 2.94 -1.07
N VAL A 96 -7.73 1.97 -0.85
CA VAL A 96 -6.28 2.20 -0.78
C VAL A 96 -5.64 1.47 -1.96
N THR A 97 -4.93 2.22 -2.78
CA THR A 97 -4.23 1.69 -3.96
C THR A 97 -2.75 1.96 -3.81
N ALA A 98 -1.92 0.93 -3.99
CA ALA A 98 -0.47 1.05 -4.11
C ALA A 98 -0.07 0.74 -5.55
N THR A 99 0.52 1.71 -6.27
CA THR A 99 0.96 1.52 -7.66
C THR A 99 2.48 1.66 -7.75
N GLY A 100 3.14 0.83 -8.54
CA GLY A 100 4.57 0.96 -8.80
C GLY A 100 5.03 0.20 -10.05
N THR A 101 6.33 0.20 -10.31
CA THR A 101 6.92 -0.53 -11.44
C THR A 101 7.68 -1.76 -10.97
N ALA A 102 7.25 -2.94 -11.39
CA ALA A 102 7.95 -4.19 -11.12
C ALA A 102 9.24 -4.27 -11.96
N VAL A 103 10.35 -4.62 -11.32
CA VAL A 103 11.69 -4.61 -11.91
C VAL A 103 12.50 -5.85 -11.52
N SER A 104 13.45 -6.23 -12.39
CA SER A 104 14.54 -7.14 -12.04
C SER A 104 15.77 -6.35 -11.61
N LEU A 105 16.41 -6.76 -10.52
CA LEU A 105 17.54 -6.05 -9.91
C LEU A 105 18.82 -6.89 -10.03
N ARG A 106 19.94 -6.23 -10.31
CA ARG A 106 21.28 -6.82 -10.27
C ARG A 106 22.13 -6.04 -9.29
N ALA A 107 22.80 -6.70 -8.35
CA ALA A 107 23.75 -6.04 -7.46
C ALA A 107 24.85 -5.35 -8.28
N ARG A 108 25.25 -4.14 -7.88
CA ARG A 108 26.41 -3.46 -8.46
C ARG A 108 27.67 -4.00 -7.78
N ASP A 109 28.68 -4.31 -8.60
CA ASP A 109 30.02 -4.67 -8.14
C ASP A 109 30.76 -3.46 -7.54
#